data_AF-A0A5J4TUN7-F1
#
_entry.id   AF-A0A5J4TUN7-F1
#
_cell.length_a   1.000
_cell.length_b   1.000
_cell.length_c   1.000
_cell.angle_alpha   90.00
_cell.angle_beta   90.00
_cell.angle_gamma   90.00
#
_symmetry.space_group_name_H-M   'P 1'
#
loop_
_entity.id
_entity.type
_entity.pdbx_description
1 polymer ?
#
loop_
_entity_poly.entity_id
_entity_poly.type
_entity_poly.pdbx_seq_one_letter_code
_entity_poly.pdbx_strand_id
1 'polypeptide(L)'
;MFQSPFQINTSTGNYNEGLRIANSTNNLCLVTIACDPTLNSGYIAGQWSIYKKGDGTLNIMRTADQNTANKGLQISADGNTLTFNGSVIAGTGATNGATNGSVNYSAGNPILRGVNCTGTEGGFYSDGAKVYWRAKSVTLGSVPP
;
A
#
# COMPACT_ATOMS: atom_id res chain seq x y z
N MET A 1 33.87 -4.64 -22.30
CA MET A 1 33.40 -4.36 -20.93
C MET A 1 32.90 -2.92 -20.93
N PHE A 2 31.61 -2.68 -20.72
CA PHE A 2 31.13 -1.29 -20.61
C PHE A 2 31.58 -0.75 -19.25
N GLN A 3 32.58 0.12 -19.26
CA GLN A 3 33.16 0.76 -18.07
C GLN A 3 32.42 2.06 -17.70
N SER A 4 31.31 2.37 -18.38
CA SER A 4 30.53 3.59 -18.22
C SER A 4 29.04 3.25 -18.16
N PRO A 5 28.21 4.03 -17.42
CA PRO A 5 26.77 3.81 -17.38
C PRO A 5 26.19 3.88 -18.80
N PHE A 6 25.44 2.86 -19.19
CA PHE A 6 24.63 2.91 -20.41
C PHE A 6 23.44 3.83 -20.16
N GLN A 7 23.44 4.99 -20.81
CA GLN A 7 22.37 5.97 -20.70
C GLN A 7 21.52 5.96 -21.98
N ILE A 8 20.21 5.76 -21.85
CA ILE A 8 19.25 6.00 -22.93
C ILE A 8 18.87 7.47 -22.86
N ASN A 9 19.46 8.29 -23.73
CA ASN A 9 19.14 9.72 -23.81
C ASN A 9 17.74 9.92 -24.39
N THR A 10 16.95 10.77 -23.77
CA THR A 10 15.66 11.20 -24.27
C THR A 10 15.83 12.39 -25.22
N SER A 11 15.03 12.48 -26.29
CA SER A 11 14.94 13.69 -27.13
C SER A 11 14.09 14.78 -26.41
N THR A 12 13.65 15.84 -27.09
CA THR A 12 12.81 16.92 -26.51
C THR A 12 11.42 17.00 -27.17
N GLY A 13 10.83 15.87 -27.56
CA GLY A 13 9.52 15.77 -28.21
C GLY A 13 8.51 14.90 -27.46
N ASN A 14 7.23 15.23 -27.59
CA ASN A 14 6.14 14.58 -26.87
C ASN A 14 6.03 13.06 -27.15
N TYR A 15 5.99 12.27 -26.06
CA TYR A 15 5.61 10.85 -25.96
C TYR A 15 6.55 9.76 -26.53
N ASN A 16 7.79 10.09 -26.93
CA ASN A 16 8.76 9.09 -27.42
C ASN A 16 10.12 9.08 -26.69
N GLU A 17 10.16 9.70 -25.52
CA GLU A 17 11.35 9.85 -24.71
C GLU A 17 11.47 8.72 -23.67
N GLY A 18 12.52 7.89 -23.76
CA GLY A 18 12.92 6.96 -22.69
C GLY A 18 12.84 5.48 -23.05
N LEU A 19 12.93 4.62 -22.02
CA LEU A 19 12.87 3.17 -22.19
C LEU A 19 11.40 2.71 -22.32
N ARG A 20 11.00 2.25 -23.51
CA ARG A 20 9.69 1.61 -23.75
C ARG A 20 9.87 0.10 -23.82
N ILE A 21 9.12 -0.62 -22.99
CA ILE A 21 9.14 -2.08 -22.95
C ILE A 21 7.82 -2.57 -23.51
N ALA A 22 7.85 -3.20 -24.68
CA ALA A 22 6.67 -3.76 -25.31
C ALA A 22 6.17 -4.99 -24.55
N ASN A 23 4.88 -5.29 -24.71
CA ASN A 23 4.33 -6.55 -24.25
C ASN A 23 4.85 -7.70 -25.13
N SER A 24 5.03 -8.86 -24.51
CA SER A 24 5.13 -10.14 -25.22
C SER A 24 3.80 -10.54 -25.85
N THR A 25 3.81 -11.59 -26.68
CA THR A 25 2.60 -12.18 -27.30
C THR A 25 1.57 -12.64 -26.25
N ASN A 26 2.01 -12.96 -25.03
CA ASN A 26 1.15 -13.33 -23.91
C ASN A 26 0.74 -12.13 -23.03
N ASN A 27 0.90 -10.90 -23.54
CA ASN A 27 0.53 -9.67 -22.85
C ASN A 27 1.31 -9.40 -21.54
N LEU A 28 2.50 -9.98 -21.40
CA LEU A 28 3.42 -9.79 -20.27
C LEU A 28 4.53 -8.78 -20.62
N CYS A 29 4.95 -7.96 -19.66
CA CYS A 29 6.19 -7.19 -19.73
C CYS A 29 6.93 -7.28 -18.40
N LEU A 30 8.26 -7.23 -18.38
CA LEU A 30 9.07 -7.43 -17.18
C LEU A 30 10.30 -6.52 -17.19
N VAL A 31 10.51 -5.81 -16.09
CA VAL A 31 11.77 -5.19 -15.69
C VAL A 31 12.30 -5.94 -14.48
N THR A 32 13.55 -6.35 -14.55
CA THR A 32 14.21 -7.06 -13.46
C THR A 32 15.40 -6.25 -12.97
N ILE A 33 15.50 -6.04 -11.66
CA ILE A 33 16.52 -5.20 -11.00
C ILE A 33 17.24 -6.02 -9.94
N ALA A 34 18.50 -5.69 -9.69
CA ALA A 34 19.39 -6.41 -8.77
C ALA A 34 19.60 -7.88 -9.20
N CYS A 35 19.84 -8.08 -10.51
CA CYS A 35 20.27 -9.35 -11.08
C CYS A 35 21.74 -9.65 -10.71
N ASP A 36 22.09 -10.92 -10.60
CA ASP A 36 23.49 -11.36 -10.55
C ASP A 36 24.14 -11.02 -11.91
N PRO A 37 25.31 -10.36 -11.93
CA PRO A 37 25.98 -10.00 -13.18
C PRO A 37 26.47 -11.21 -14.00
N THR A 38 26.50 -12.41 -13.40
CA THR A 38 26.99 -13.64 -14.03
C THR A 38 25.88 -14.60 -14.46
N LEU A 39 24.65 -14.41 -13.98
CA LEU A 39 23.50 -15.25 -14.32
C LEU A 39 22.54 -14.49 -15.25
N ASN A 40 22.26 -15.10 -16.40
CA ASN A 40 21.33 -14.56 -17.40
C ASN A 40 19.95 -15.26 -17.38
N SER A 41 19.75 -16.23 -16.48
CA SER A 41 18.52 -17.00 -16.32
C SER A 41 18.34 -17.44 -14.87
N GLY A 42 17.10 -17.75 -14.50
CA GLY A 42 16.72 -18.19 -13.16
C GLY A 42 16.37 -17.06 -12.18
N TYR A 43 15.79 -17.46 -11.05
CA TYR A 43 15.47 -16.57 -9.93
C TYR A 43 16.71 -16.37 -9.07
N ILE A 44 17.02 -15.12 -8.75
CA ILE A 44 18.19 -14.79 -7.91
C ILE A 44 17.69 -14.21 -6.60
N ALA A 45 18.19 -14.73 -5.48
CA ALA A 45 17.93 -14.15 -4.17
C ALA A 45 18.50 -12.72 -4.16
N GLY A 46 17.64 -11.72 -4.01
CA GLY A 46 18.04 -10.32 -4.12
C GLY A 46 17.26 -9.55 -5.18
N GLN A 47 16.72 -10.27 -6.17
CA GLN A 47 16.12 -9.70 -7.36
C GLN A 47 14.70 -9.17 -7.14
N TRP A 48 14.42 -8.03 -7.75
CA TRP A 48 13.09 -7.41 -7.80
C TRP A 48 12.58 -7.39 -9.23
N SER A 49 11.26 -7.47 -9.36
CA SER A 49 10.56 -7.41 -10.62
C SER A 49 9.46 -6.37 -10.60
N ILE A 50 9.38 -5.59 -11.67
CA ILE A 50 8.30 -4.68 -11.98
C ILE A 50 7.70 -5.16 -13.30
N TYR A 51 6.46 -5.61 -13.28
CA TYR A 51 5.92 -6.34 -14.42
C TYR A 51 4.41 -6.26 -14.52
N LYS A 52 3.90 -6.30 -15.75
CA LYS A 52 2.47 -6.44 -16.03
C LYS A 52 2.16 -7.92 -16.31
N LYS A 53 1.14 -8.46 -15.66
CA LYS A 53 0.63 -9.81 -15.93
C LYS A 53 -0.31 -9.84 -17.13
N GLY A 54 -0.55 -11.05 -17.63
CA GLY A 54 -1.48 -11.29 -18.74
C GLY A 54 -2.92 -10.92 -18.38
N ASP A 55 -3.26 -11.03 -17.09
CA ASP A 55 -4.54 -10.60 -16.50
C ASP A 55 -4.71 -9.07 -16.41
N GLY A 56 -3.69 -8.29 -16.79
CA GLY A 56 -3.71 -6.83 -16.79
C GLY A 56 -3.19 -6.18 -15.51
N THR A 57 -2.90 -6.93 -14.46
CA THR A 57 -2.40 -6.38 -13.20
C THR A 57 -0.96 -5.89 -13.32
N LEU A 58 -0.63 -4.77 -12.65
CA LEU A 58 0.73 -4.24 -12.55
C LEU A 58 1.30 -4.58 -11.17
N ASN A 59 2.50 -5.17 -11.15
CA ASN A 59 3.06 -5.81 -9.97
C ASN A 59 4.49 -5.35 -9.69
N ILE A 60 4.82 -5.17 -8.40
CA ILE A 60 6.17 -4.94 -7.89
C ILE A 60 6.44 -5.92 -6.75
N MET A 61 7.37 -6.84 -6.94
CA MET A 61 7.65 -7.89 -5.96
C MET A 61 9.03 -8.52 -6.16
N ARG A 62 9.41 -9.40 -5.24
CA ARG A 62 10.55 -10.28 -5.42
C ARG A 62 10.32 -11.18 -6.62
N THR A 63 11.34 -11.42 -7.43
CA THR A 63 11.16 -12.25 -8.63
C THR A 63 10.71 -13.67 -8.29
N ALA A 64 11.14 -14.21 -7.15
CA ALA A 64 10.69 -15.50 -6.62
C ALA A 64 9.18 -15.56 -6.29
N ASP A 65 8.53 -14.41 -6.13
CA ASP A 65 7.12 -14.31 -5.74
C ASP A 65 6.18 -14.02 -6.92
N GLN A 66 6.67 -13.92 -8.16
CA GLN A 66 5.88 -13.50 -9.34
C GLN A 66 4.57 -14.31 -9.56
N ASN A 67 4.54 -15.56 -9.13
CA ASN A 67 3.39 -16.44 -9.28
C ASN A 67 2.79 -16.87 -7.93
N THR A 68 3.22 -16.22 -6.85
CA THR A 68 2.70 -16.46 -5.51
C THR A 68 1.60 -15.46 -5.24
N ALA A 69 0.40 -15.96 -4.90
CA ALA A 69 -0.70 -15.10 -4.51
C ALA A 69 -0.34 -14.25 -3.28
N ASN A 70 -0.88 -13.04 -3.22
CA ASN A 70 -0.75 -12.16 -2.05
C ASN A 70 0.70 -11.80 -1.69
N LYS A 71 1.53 -11.49 -2.70
CA LYS A 71 2.91 -11.03 -2.50
C LYS A 71 3.19 -9.72 -3.20
N GLY A 72 3.92 -8.85 -2.52
CA GLY A 72 4.36 -7.56 -3.05
C GLY A 72 3.22 -6.56 -3.24
N LEU A 73 3.48 -5.56 -4.07
CA LEU A 73 2.54 -4.49 -4.42
C LEU A 73 1.87 -4.80 -5.75
N GLN A 74 0.55 -4.70 -5.81
CA GLN A 74 -0.22 -4.95 -7.02
C GLN A 74 -1.30 -3.89 -7.24
N ILE A 75 -1.38 -3.38 -8.46
CA ILE A 75 -2.49 -2.55 -8.97
C ILE A 75 -3.38 -3.44 -9.83
N SER A 76 -4.70 -3.37 -9.60
CA SER A 76 -5.70 -4.11 -10.38
C SER A 76 -5.71 -3.70 -11.85
N ALA A 77 -6.22 -4.57 -12.71
CA ALA A 77 -6.26 -4.34 -14.16
C ALA A 77 -7.08 -3.10 -14.57
N ASP A 78 -8.09 -2.75 -13.77
CA ASP A 78 -8.91 -1.54 -13.94
C ASP A 78 -8.31 -0.29 -13.28
N GLY A 79 -7.18 -0.41 -12.59
CA GLY A 79 -6.51 0.68 -11.90
C GLY A 79 -7.17 1.15 -10.61
N ASN A 80 -8.27 0.54 -10.17
CA ASN A 80 -9.07 1.02 -9.04
C ASN A 80 -8.60 0.51 -7.67
N THR A 81 -7.86 -0.60 -7.62
CA THR A 81 -7.48 -1.28 -6.37
C THR A 81 -5.97 -1.41 -6.27
N LEU A 82 -5.42 -0.98 -5.13
CA LEU A 82 -4.02 -1.17 -4.75
C LEU A 82 -3.94 -2.16 -3.58
N THR A 83 -3.11 -3.19 -3.72
CA THR A 83 -2.92 -4.24 -2.70
C THR A 83 -1.45 -4.40 -2.34
N PHE A 84 -1.18 -4.68 -1.06
CA PHE A 84 0.14 -5.07 -0.57
C PHE A 84 0.04 -6.37 0.22
N ASN A 85 0.75 -7.41 -0.22
CA ASN A 85 0.72 -8.76 0.35
C ASN A 85 -0.70 -9.30 0.57
N GLY A 86 -1.60 -9.07 -0.40
CA GLY A 86 -3.00 -9.51 -0.35
C GLY A 86 -3.95 -8.57 0.39
N SER A 87 -3.45 -7.57 1.12
CA SER A 87 -4.29 -6.58 1.80
C SER A 87 -4.58 -5.40 0.88
N VAL A 88 -5.85 -5.02 0.73
CA VAL A 88 -6.23 -3.81 -0.01
C VAL A 88 -5.87 -2.58 0.81
N ILE A 89 -5.02 -1.71 0.25
CA ILE A 89 -4.54 -0.48 0.91
C ILE A 89 -5.12 0.79 0.27
N ALA A 90 -5.73 0.69 -0.92
CA ALA A 90 -6.55 1.74 -1.53
C ALA A 90 -7.54 1.13 -2.53
N GLY A 91 -8.73 1.75 -2.66
CA GLY A 91 -9.78 1.30 -3.58
C GLY A 91 -10.95 0.58 -2.89
N THR A 92 -11.80 -0.07 -3.70
CA THR A 92 -12.93 -0.85 -3.21
C THR A 92 -12.45 -2.00 -2.32
N GLY A 93 -13.00 -2.12 -1.12
CA GLY A 93 -12.57 -3.12 -0.14
C GLY A 93 -11.32 -2.73 0.67
N ALA A 94 -10.76 -1.53 0.46
CA ALA A 94 -9.73 -0.99 1.34
C ALA A 94 -10.32 -0.79 2.74
N THR A 95 -9.83 -1.58 3.68
CA THR A 95 -10.08 -1.35 5.10
C THR A 95 -9.05 -0.31 5.53
N ASN A 96 -9.25 0.95 5.15
CA ASN A 96 -8.53 2.05 5.79
C ASN A 96 -8.70 1.81 7.30
N GLY A 97 -7.66 1.98 8.13
CA GLY A 97 -7.68 1.68 9.58
C GLY A 97 -8.80 2.33 10.42
N ALA A 98 -9.75 3.01 9.77
CA ALA A 98 -11.04 3.45 10.23
C ALA A 98 -12.14 2.37 10.33
N THR A 99 -11.96 1.11 9.89
CA THR A 99 -12.96 0.07 10.23
C THR A 99 -12.97 -0.25 11.74
N ASN A 100 -11.90 0.15 12.46
CA ASN A 100 -11.87 0.17 13.93
C ASN A 100 -11.04 1.36 14.47
N GLY A 101 -11.36 2.58 14.02
CA GLY A 101 -11.06 3.80 14.79
C GLY A 101 -9.60 4.15 15.10
N SER A 102 -8.59 3.75 14.32
CA SER A 102 -7.23 4.26 14.55
C SER A 102 -7.03 5.63 13.88
N VAL A 103 -7.00 6.70 14.69
CA VAL A 103 -6.66 8.07 14.25
C VAL A 103 -5.14 8.18 14.16
N ASN A 104 -4.58 8.24 12.94
CA ASN A 104 -3.21 8.70 12.75
C ASN A 104 -3.26 10.21 12.43
N TYR A 105 -2.78 11.04 13.37
CA TYR A 105 -2.56 12.50 13.25
C TYR A 105 -3.79 13.36 12.87
N SER A 106 -4.38 14.05 13.86
CA SER A 106 -5.45 15.05 13.66
C SER A 106 -5.06 16.46 14.12
N ALA A 107 -3.79 16.84 14.03
CA ALA A 107 -3.37 18.20 14.38
C ALA A 107 -4.06 19.21 13.45
N GLY A 108 -5.00 19.99 13.99
CA GLY A 108 -5.77 21.00 13.25
C GLY A 108 -7.06 20.52 12.57
N ASN A 109 -7.44 19.24 12.67
CA ASN A 109 -8.64 18.69 12.03
C ASN A 109 -9.67 18.16 13.06
N PRO A 110 -10.97 18.47 12.91
CA PRO A 110 -12.01 17.81 13.70
C PRO A 110 -12.05 16.30 13.42
N ILE A 111 -11.97 15.48 14.48
CA ILE A 111 -12.11 14.03 14.39
C ILE A 111 -13.58 13.70 14.13
N LEU A 112 -13.94 13.28 12.91
CA LEU A 112 -15.29 12.82 12.58
C LEU A 112 -15.55 11.42 13.16
N ARG A 113 -16.56 11.30 14.04
CA ARG A 113 -16.99 10.03 14.63
C ARG A 113 -18.36 9.60 14.07
N GLY A 114 -18.35 8.81 13.01
CA GLY A 114 -19.56 8.29 12.37
C GLY A 114 -19.86 6.80 12.66
N VAL A 115 -19.04 6.12 13.47
CA VAL A 115 -19.16 4.67 13.71
C VAL A 115 -19.21 4.38 15.21
N ASN A 116 -20.25 3.67 15.66
CA ASN A 116 -20.41 3.22 17.04
C ASN A 116 -19.30 2.20 17.38
N CYS A 117 -18.47 2.50 18.39
CA CYS A 117 -17.51 1.56 18.94
C CYS A 117 -18.16 0.81 20.11
N THR A 118 -18.37 -0.51 19.95
CA THR A 118 -18.88 -1.40 21.02
C THR A 118 -17.76 -2.00 21.88
N GLY A 119 -16.49 -1.66 21.59
CA GLY A 119 -15.32 -2.12 22.35
C GLY A 119 -15.16 -1.39 23.67
N THR A 120 -14.67 -2.09 24.70
CA THR A 120 -14.48 -1.56 26.06
C THR A 120 -13.14 -0.83 26.27
N GLU A 121 -12.38 -0.58 25.21
CA GLU A 121 -10.99 -0.10 25.23
C GLU A 121 -10.91 1.40 24.89
N GLY A 122 -10.66 2.26 25.90
CA GLY A 122 -10.19 3.65 25.69
C GLY A 122 -11.24 4.79 25.80
N GLY A 123 -10.98 5.72 26.72
CA GLY A 123 -11.39 7.15 26.71
C GLY A 123 -12.87 7.48 26.54
N PHE A 124 -13.31 7.63 25.29
CA PHE A 124 -14.63 8.12 24.91
C PHE A 124 -15.34 7.20 23.95
N TYR A 125 -16.65 7.04 24.14
CA TYR A 125 -17.52 6.36 23.18
C TYR A 125 -18.80 7.18 22.95
N SER A 126 -19.52 6.88 21.88
CA SER A 126 -20.84 7.46 21.58
C SER A 126 -21.83 6.38 21.21
N ASP A 127 -23.11 6.57 21.57
CA ASP A 127 -24.22 5.69 21.20
C ASP A 127 -25.08 6.28 20.06
N GLY A 128 -24.51 7.22 19.29
CA GLY A 128 -25.19 7.99 18.25
C GLY A 128 -25.85 9.26 18.78
N ALA A 129 -26.46 9.24 19.97
CA ALA A 129 -27.16 10.40 20.54
C ALA A 129 -26.30 11.15 21.57
N LYS A 130 -25.41 10.45 22.27
CA LYS A 130 -24.62 10.99 23.38
C LYS A 130 -23.15 10.62 23.22
N VAL A 131 -22.30 11.44 23.84
CA VAL A 131 -20.86 11.19 24.00
C VAL A 131 -20.58 10.93 25.48
N TYR A 132 -19.91 9.83 25.77
CA TYR A 132 -19.53 9.41 27.11
C TYR A 132 -18.02 9.55 27.29
N TRP A 133 -17.58 10.11 28.42
CA TRP A 133 -16.18 10.10 28.88
C TRP A 133 -16.08 9.08 30.02
N ARG A 134 -15.17 8.11 29.97
CA ARG A 134 -14.85 7.24 31.12
C ARG A 134 -13.92 7.96 32.10
N ALA A 135 -14.49 8.78 32.98
CA ALA A 135 -13.70 9.42 34.03
C ALA A 135 -13.70 8.45 35.21
N LYS A 136 -12.52 8.04 35.66
CA LYS A 136 -12.37 7.34 36.95
C LYS A 136 -13.01 8.24 38.02
N SER A 137 -13.83 7.69 38.91
CA SER A 137 -14.44 8.46 40.00
C SER A 137 -13.34 9.14 40.83
N VAL A 138 -13.37 10.48 40.90
CA VAL A 138 -12.51 11.25 41.81
C VAL A 138 -13.27 11.42 43.12
N THR A 139 -12.76 10.85 44.20
CA THR A 139 -13.31 11.06 45.55
C THR A 139 -13.04 12.51 45.95
N LEU A 140 -14.10 13.28 46.18
CA LEU A 140 -13.99 14.61 46.80
C LEU A 140 -14.25 14.45 48.30
N GLY A 141 -13.29 14.88 49.13
CA GLY A 141 -13.48 14.93 50.58
C GLY A 141 -14.44 16.08 50.94
N SER A 142 -15.35 15.84 51.87
CA SER A 142 -16.22 16.89 52.42
C SER A 142 -15.41 17.80 53.35
N VAL A 143 -15.50 19.11 53.15
CA VAL A 143 -15.04 20.10 54.15
C VAL A 143 -16.23 20.39 55.09
N PRO A 144 -16.11 20.20 56.40
CA PRO A 144 -17.17 20.54 57.35
C PRO A 144 -17.47 22.06 57.39
N PRO A 145 -18.66 22.48 57.84
CA PRO A 145 -19.09 23.88 57.87
C PRO A 145 -18.21 24.80 58.71
#